data_AF-Q8RC68-F1
#
_entry.id   AF-Q8RC68-F1
#
_cell.length_a   1.000
_cell.length_b   1.000
_cell.length_c   1.000
_cell.angle_alpha   90.00
_cell.angle_beta   90.00
_cell.angle_gamma   90.00
#
_symmetry.space_group_name_H-M   'P 1'
#
loop_
_entity.id
_entity.type
_entity.pdbx_description
1 polymer ?
#
loop_
_entity_poly.entity_id
_entity_poly.type
_entity_poly.pdbx_seq_one_letter_code
_entity_poly.pdbx_strand_id
1 'polypeptide(L)'
;MNIIPLFAFSKIAKEIYTLQKIDKRLLSKASYLRSECVPAILYSNLPYETLKSKIEKFGGSIKFELPIIKGWSVNLPCDKLKHFASIKGIHFIAEDSLVKLQLHIATQEIASRKANDLGYTGKGITIAFLDTGIYPHPDFTKPKNRIIAFYDVVNGKKQPYDDNGHGTHVAGDAAGNGYASNGKYKGVAPEANIVAVKVLDSYGRSSSSDILAGMQWVLDNKEKYNIRIVSLSIGETPALPTFLDPLVRGVDTLWKNGIVVVVAAGNSGPNYNSITSPGTSRNAITVGAVDDKRTPDIEDDEVAKFSGRGGPYLYKPDVVAPGVKIVSTASGNVPFGADEIMINKPYRSATGTSMATPMVAGAVALLLEKNPRLTNVEIKNILKNTATKINEAGLWTQGSGMINIEEALKKV
;
A
#
# COMPACT_ATOMS: atom_id res chain seq x y z
N MET A 1 20.78 43.91 -30.14
CA MET A 1 20.36 42.63 -29.53
C MET A 1 21.46 42.18 -28.58
N ASN A 2 21.17 41.97 -27.29
CA ASN A 2 22.18 41.46 -26.35
C ASN A 2 22.31 39.95 -26.52
N ILE A 3 23.34 39.52 -27.24
CA ILE A 3 23.67 38.09 -27.39
C ILE A 3 24.20 37.60 -26.03
N ILE A 4 23.40 36.79 -25.33
CA ILE A 4 23.86 36.09 -24.13
C ILE A 4 25.00 35.15 -24.54
N PRO A 5 26.22 35.29 -23.98
CA PRO A 5 27.36 34.50 -24.43
C PRO A 5 27.13 33.01 -24.20
N LEU A 6 27.65 32.17 -25.10
CA LEU A 6 27.40 30.72 -25.11
C LEU A 6 27.75 30.02 -23.78
N PHE A 7 28.75 30.53 -23.06
CA PHE A 7 29.14 30.09 -21.71
C PHE A 7 28.10 30.40 -20.62
N ALA A 8 27.37 31.51 -20.73
CA ALA A 8 26.25 31.80 -19.82
C ALA A 8 25.06 30.87 -20.13
N PHE A 9 24.78 30.62 -21.41
CA PHE A 9 23.73 29.68 -21.82
C PHE A 9 23.99 28.25 -21.31
N SER A 10 25.22 27.75 -21.44
CA SER A 10 25.60 26.41 -20.94
C SER A 10 25.57 26.31 -19.40
N LYS A 11 25.93 27.38 -18.68
CA LYS A 11 25.80 27.46 -17.22
C LYS A 11 24.34 27.42 -16.78
N ILE A 12 23.46 28.20 -17.42
CA ILE A 12 22.01 28.25 -17.14
C ILE A 12 21.37 26.88 -17.43
N ALA A 13 21.66 26.27 -18.58
CA ALA A 13 21.17 24.94 -18.93
C ALA A 13 21.58 23.87 -17.91
N LYS A 14 22.83 23.92 -17.42
CA LYS A 14 23.32 23.00 -16.38
C LYS A 14 22.61 23.19 -15.03
N GLU A 15 22.29 24.43 -14.64
CA GLU A 15 21.53 24.69 -13.41
C GLU A 15 20.07 24.23 -13.53
N ILE A 16 19.40 24.51 -14.66
CA ILE A 16 18.04 24.02 -14.94
C ILE A 16 17.99 22.49 -14.88
N TYR A 17 18.93 21.80 -15.54
CA TYR A 17 19.02 20.33 -15.49
C TYR A 17 19.29 19.80 -14.09
N THR A 18 20.07 20.53 -13.27
CA THR A 18 20.33 20.15 -11.87
C THR A 18 19.08 20.30 -11.02
N LEU A 19 18.29 21.35 -11.22
CA LEU A 19 17.00 21.57 -10.54
C LEU A 19 15.93 20.53 -10.94
N GLN A 20 15.91 20.10 -12.21
CA GLN A 20 14.98 19.07 -12.70
C GLN A 20 15.19 17.69 -12.05
N LYS A 21 16.32 17.46 -11.38
CA LYS A 21 16.58 16.23 -10.61
C LYS A 21 16.02 16.26 -9.19
N ILE A 22 15.37 17.32 -8.74
CA ILE A 22 14.92 17.47 -7.34
C ILE A 22 13.40 17.63 -7.34
N ASP A 23 12.71 16.90 -6.46
CA ASP A 23 11.27 17.08 -6.23
C ASP A 23 10.97 18.54 -5.84
N LYS A 24 9.94 19.11 -6.48
CA LYS A 24 9.46 20.47 -6.20
C LYS A 24 8.93 20.60 -4.76
N ARG A 25 8.34 19.53 -4.20
CA ARG A 25 7.95 19.49 -2.78
C ARG A 25 9.18 19.62 -1.88
N LEU A 26 10.22 18.82 -2.16
CA LEU A 26 11.47 18.82 -1.41
C LEU A 26 12.18 20.18 -1.48
N LEU A 27 12.26 20.81 -2.66
CA LEU A 27 12.81 22.16 -2.82
C LEU A 27 12.01 23.22 -2.04
N SER A 28 10.67 23.15 -2.09
CA SER A 28 9.79 24.05 -1.35
C SER A 28 10.02 23.90 0.17
N LYS A 29 9.91 22.66 0.68
CA LYS A 29 10.15 22.28 2.09
C LYS A 29 11.52 22.74 2.60
N ALA A 30 12.57 22.51 1.82
CA ALA A 30 13.92 22.95 2.13
C ALA A 30 14.06 24.48 2.22
N SER A 31 13.32 25.24 1.40
CA SER A 31 13.34 26.72 1.48
C SER A 31 12.74 27.28 2.79
N TYR A 32 11.80 26.55 3.41
CA TYR A 32 11.24 26.91 4.72
C TYR A 32 12.16 26.49 5.89
N LEU A 33 12.73 25.29 5.82
CA LEU A 33 13.59 24.71 6.89
C LEU A 33 15.01 25.29 6.93
N ARG A 34 15.49 25.89 5.83
CA ARG A 34 16.75 26.68 5.69
C ARG A 34 18.05 25.96 6.08
N SER A 35 18.30 25.82 7.38
CA SER A 35 19.55 25.32 7.98
C SER A 35 19.45 23.90 8.54
N GLU A 36 18.25 23.33 8.59
CA GLU A 36 18.05 21.93 9.00
C GLU A 36 18.38 20.95 7.87
N CYS A 37 18.42 19.66 8.21
CA CYS A 37 18.41 18.58 7.23
C CYS A 37 16.96 18.17 6.92
N VAL A 38 16.70 17.83 5.66
CA VAL A 38 15.41 17.36 5.18
C VAL A 38 15.50 15.89 4.72
N PRO A 39 14.55 15.02 5.12
CA PRO A 39 14.56 13.62 4.71
C PRO A 39 14.15 13.50 3.23
N ALA A 40 14.91 12.70 2.50
CA ALA A 40 14.83 12.56 1.05
C ALA A 40 15.18 11.14 0.60
N ILE A 41 14.74 10.78 -0.62
CA ILE A 41 15.07 9.51 -1.25
C ILE A 41 15.93 9.80 -2.49
N LEU A 42 17.21 9.38 -2.45
CA LEU A 42 18.14 9.49 -3.57
C LEU A 42 18.01 8.30 -4.51
N TYR A 43 17.85 8.52 -5.81
CA TYR A 43 18.09 7.48 -6.83
C TYR A 43 19.52 7.60 -7.34
N SER A 44 20.34 6.57 -7.09
CA SER A 44 21.77 6.60 -7.42
C SER A 44 22.30 5.24 -7.87
N ASN A 45 23.27 5.27 -8.77
CA ASN A 45 24.05 4.10 -9.19
C ASN A 45 25.49 4.11 -8.66
N LEU A 46 25.79 4.96 -7.67
CA LEU A 46 27.10 5.01 -7.02
C LEU A 46 27.29 3.84 -6.03
N PRO A 47 28.49 3.26 -5.89
CA PRO A 47 28.80 2.25 -4.87
C PRO A 47 28.57 2.78 -3.45
N TYR A 48 28.22 1.87 -2.52
CA TYR A 48 27.85 2.18 -1.14
C TYR A 48 28.80 3.20 -0.47
N GLU A 49 30.07 2.86 -0.32
CA GLU A 49 31.07 3.72 0.34
C GLU A 49 31.29 5.06 -0.41
N THR A 50 31.12 5.06 -1.74
CA THR A 50 31.25 6.28 -2.55
C THR A 50 30.09 7.24 -2.33
N LEU A 51 28.87 6.75 -2.14
CA LEU A 51 27.72 7.61 -1.83
C LEU A 51 27.73 8.04 -0.36
N LYS A 52 27.99 7.11 0.57
CA LYS A 52 28.11 7.37 2.01
C LYS A 52 29.14 8.46 2.31
N SER A 53 30.39 8.30 1.83
CA SER A 53 31.45 9.30 1.99
C SER A 53 31.06 10.69 1.44
N LYS A 54 30.25 10.76 0.38
CA LYS A 54 29.75 12.03 -0.17
C LYS A 54 28.65 12.65 0.69
N ILE A 55 27.77 11.85 1.29
CA ILE A 55 26.69 12.33 2.15
C ILE A 55 27.27 12.86 3.47
N GLU A 56 28.07 12.04 4.14
CA GLU A 56 28.67 12.36 5.44
C GLU A 56 29.60 13.58 5.36
N LYS A 57 30.44 13.68 4.31
CA LYS A 57 31.32 14.84 4.06
C LYS A 57 30.58 16.18 3.97
N PHE A 58 29.32 16.17 3.57
CA PHE A 58 28.49 17.38 3.46
C PHE A 58 27.45 17.51 4.57
N GLY A 59 27.59 16.77 5.68
CA GLY A 59 26.74 16.89 6.87
C GLY A 59 25.38 16.20 6.76
N GLY A 60 25.18 15.34 5.77
CA GLY A 60 24.00 14.47 5.70
C GLY A 60 24.22 13.12 6.40
N SER A 61 23.15 12.34 6.52
CA SER A 61 23.18 10.97 7.04
C SER A 61 22.35 10.01 6.17
N ILE A 62 22.53 8.71 6.37
CA ILE A 62 21.76 7.64 5.73
C ILE A 62 20.87 6.97 6.79
N LYS A 63 19.59 6.76 6.45
CA LYS A 63 18.62 6.00 7.24
C LYS A 63 18.54 4.54 6.75
N PHE A 64 18.39 4.35 5.44
CA PHE A 64 18.32 3.03 4.80
C PHE A 64 19.03 3.03 3.44
N GLU A 65 19.69 1.92 3.10
CA GLU A 65 19.86 1.54 1.69
C GLU A 65 18.55 0.89 1.20
N LEU A 66 18.10 1.21 -0.01
CA LEU A 66 16.85 0.70 -0.59
C LEU A 66 17.11 0.07 -1.99
N PRO A 67 17.75 -1.12 -2.06
CA PRO A 67 18.04 -1.82 -3.31
C PRO A 67 16.82 -2.01 -4.22
N ILE A 68 15.64 -2.24 -3.64
CA ILE A 68 14.33 -2.41 -4.30
C ILE A 68 13.98 -1.26 -5.27
N ILE A 69 14.46 -0.05 -5.03
CA ILE A 69 14.28 1.12 -5.91
C ILE A 69 15.59 1.61 -6.56
N LYS A 70 16.71 0.93 -6.31
CA LYS A 70 18.09 1.41 -6.59
C LYS A 70 18.30 2.82 -6.02
N GLY A 71 17.98 2.94 -4.74
CA GLY A 71 17.94 4.22 -4.04
C GLY A 71 18.25 4.10 -2.56
N TRP A 72 18.16 5.23 -1.86
CA TRP A 72 18.64 5.40 -0.50
C TRP A 72 17.76 6.39 0.25
N SER A 73 17.38 6.09 1.49
CA SER A 73 16.77 7.05 2.40
C SER A 73 17.85 7.79 3.16
N VAL A 74 17.81 9.11 3.10
CA VAL A 74 18.88 10.00 3.58
C VAL A 74 18.30 11.25 4.22
N ASN A 75 19.05 11.86 5.12
CA ASN A 75 18.78 13.20 5.64
C ASN A 75 19.84 14.15 5.07
N LEU A 76 19.45 15.17 4.31
CA LEU A 76 20.37 16.06 3.58
C LEU A 76 20.19 17.51 4.03
N PRO A 77 21.26 18.29 4.32
CA PRO A 77 21.11 19.71 4.62
C PRO A 77 20.44 20.47 3.47
N CYS A 78 19.47 21.30 3.80
CA CYS A 78 18.60 21.97 2.82
C CYS A 78 19.39 22.80 1.79
N ASP A 79 20.48 23.44 2.21
CA ASP A 79 21.33 24.26 1.33
C ASP A 79 22.21 23.44 0.36
N LYS A 80 22.41 22.14 0.62
CA LYS A 80 23.23 21.24 -0.24
C LYS A 80 22.44 20.47 -1.29
N LEU A 81 21.11 20.57 -1.35
CA LEU A 81 20.31 19.81 -2.34
C LEU A 81 20.77 20.02 -3.80
N LYS A 82 21.07 21.27 -4.20
CA LYS A 82 21.66 21.56 -5.53
C LYS A 82 23.04 20.90 -5.72
N HIS A 83 23.85 20.80 -4.67
CA HIS A 83 25.15 20.13 -4.73
C HIS A 83 24.97 18.65 -5.01
N PHE A 84 24.14 17.95 -4.21
CA PHE A 84 23.88 16.51 -4.39
C PHE A 84 23.33 16.20 -5.80
N ALA A 85 22.36 16.99 -6.30
CA ALA A 85 21.83 16.80 -7.65
C ALA A 85 22.88 16.96 -8.76
N SER A 86 23.93 17.76 -8.53
CA SER A 86 25.03 17.97 -9.49
C SER A 86 26.00 16.79 -9.58
N ILE A 87 25.98 15.86 -8.62
CA ILE A 87 26.89 14.71 -8.56
C ILE A 87 26.56 13.72 -9.69
N LYS A 88 27.58 13.36 -10.49
CA LYS A 88 27.46 12.30 -11.50
C LYS A 88 27.15 10.97 -10.80
N GLY A 89 26.06 10.33 -11.19
CA GLY A 89 25.55 9.10 -10.57
C GLY A 89 24.43 9.31 -9.54
N ILE A 90 24.07 10.56 -9.22
CA ILE A 90 22.75 10.88 -8.64
C ILE A 90 21.80 11.26 -9.78
N HIS A 91 20.68 10.55 -9.88
CA HIS A 91 19.72 10.66 -10.97
C HIS A 91 18.49 11.49 -10.59
N PHE A 92 18.00 11.34 -9.36
CA PHE A 92 16.88 12.10 -8.81
C PHE A 92 16.97 12.18 -7.27
N ILE A 93 16.31 13.17 -6.68
CA ILE A 93 16.14 13.38 -5.25
C ILE A 93 14.64 13.60 -4.99
N ALA A 94 13.93 12.56 -4.54
CA ALA A 94 12.53 12.65 -4.16
C ALA A 94 12.36 13.11 -2.71
N GLU A 95 11.23 13.72 -2.36
CA GLU A 95 10.87 13.90 -0.94
C GLU A 95 10.62 12.53 -0.27
N ASP A 96 11.16 12.32 0.93
CA ASP A 96 10.68 11.24 1.80
C ASP A 96 9.38 11.71 2.47
N SER A 97 8.25 11.30 1.88
CA SER A 97 6.95 11.95 2.06
C SER A 97 6.12 11.29 3.16
N LEU A 98 5.15 12.03 3.70
CA LEU A 98 4.29 11.54 4.79
C LEU A 98 3.10 10.73 4.24
N VAL A 99 3.17 9.41 4.39
CA VAL A 99 2.14 8.45 4.00
C VAL A 99 1.19 8.18 5.17
N LYS A 100 -0.09 7.90 4.89
CA LYS A 100 -1.15 7.68 5.89
C LYS A 100 -2.06 6.50 5.53
N LEU A 101 -2.80 6.00 6.53
CA LEU A 101 -3.90 5.03 6.35
C LEU A 101 -5.01 5.57 5.43
N GLN A 102 -5.70 4.69 4.70
CA GLN A 102 -6.82 5.05 3.83
C GLN A 102 -8.17 4.69 4.46
N LEU A 103 -8.49 5.43 5.52
CA LEU A 103 -9.73 5.36 6.32
C LEU A 103 -10.73 6.48 5.96
N HIS A 104 -12.02 6.27 6.22
CA HIS A 104 -13.06 7.29 6.01
C HIS A 104 -14.18 7.20 7.08
N ILE A 105 -14.89 8.31 7.25
CA ILE A 105 -15.92 8.56 8.26
C ILE A 105 -17.29 8.04 7.74
N ALA A 106 -17.81 6.93 8.29
CA ALA A 106 -19.17 6.42 7.98
C ALA A 106 -19.72 5.41 9.02
N THR A 107 -21.06 5.38 9.17
CA THR A 107 -21.87 4.52 10.06
C THR A 107 -22.09 3.07 9.56
N GLN A 108 -22.26 2.06 10.46
CA GLN A 108 -22.54 0.57 10.37
C GLN A 108 -23.30 -0.03 9.13
N GLU A 109 -23.15 -1.27 8.60
CA GLU A 109 -22.41 -2.60 8.74
C GLU A 109 -22.49 -3.27 7.30
N ILE A 110 -22.08 -4.46 6.79
CA ILE A 110 -21.21 -5.68 7.02
C ILE A 110 -21.27 -6.58 5.74
N ALA A 111 -20.17 -7.18 5.25
CA ALA A 111 -20.19 -8.29 4.26
C ALA A 111 -18.99 -9.27 4.29
N SER A 112 -19.16 -10.55 3.84
CA SER A 112 -18.09 -11.46 3.31
C SER A 112 -18.50 -12.90 2.87
N ARG A 113 -19.70 -13.42 3.21
CA ARG A 113 -19.90 -14.88 3.42
C ARG A 113 -19.70 -15.89 2.26
N LYS A 114 -19.89 -15.53 0.98
CA LYS A 114 -20.16 -16.52 -0.11
C LYS A 114 -18.94 -17.32 -0.61
N ALA A 115 -17.69 -16.93 -0.31
CA ALA A 115 -16.51 -17.51 -0.97
C ALA A 115 -16.11 -18.91 -0.47
N ASN A 116 -16.31 -19.16 0.83
CA ASN A 116 -15.78 -20.35 1.52
C ASN A 116 -16.53 -21.65 1.17
N ASP A 117 -17.76 -21.53 0.67
CA ASP A 117 -18.63 -22.66 0.35
C ASP A 117 -18.11 -23.49 -0.85
N LEU A 118 -17.16 -22.94 -1.61
CA LEU A 118 -16.42 -23.61 -2.69
C LEU A 118 -15.21 -24.44 -2.21
N GLY A 119 -14.98 -24.53 -0.89
CA GLY A 119 -13.93 -25.36 -0.28
C GLY A 119 -12.53 -24.73 -0.24
N TYR A 120 -12.33 -23.55 -0.84
CA TYR A 120 -11.08 -22.80 -0.78
C TYR A 120 -11.01 -21.92 0.48
N THR A 121 -9.82 -21.81 1.05
CA THR A 121 -9.53 -21.13 2.33
C THR A 121 -8.24 -20.31 2.34
N GLY A 122 -7.44 -20.35 1.26
CA GLY A 122 -6.13 -19.71 1.15
C GLY A 122 -4.99 -20.50 1.80
N LYS A 123 -5.23 -21.78 2.13
CA LYS A 123 -4.33 -22.64 2.90
C LYS A 123 -2.93 -22.70 2.26
N GLY A 124 -1.91 -22.45 3.07
CA GLY A 124 -0.50 -22.52 2.63
C GLY A 124 -0.01 -21.32 1.80
N ILE A 125 -0.89 -20.40 1.40
CA ILE A 125 -0.51 -19.13 0.77
C ILE A 125 -0.24 -18.10 1.87
N THR A 126 0.81 -17.29 1.70
CA THR A 126 1.18 -16.24 2.65
C THR A 126 0.87 -14.85 2.10
N ILE A 127 0.14 -14.05 2.88
CA ILE A 127 -0.10 -12.62 2.66
C ILE A 127 0.81 -11.82 3.60
N ALA A 128 1.54 -10.86 3.03
CA ALA A 128 2.27 -9.85 3.79
C ALA A 128 1.48 -8.55 3.88
N PHE A 129 1.29 -8.04 5.10
CA PHE A 129 0.58 -6.78 5.37
C PHE A 129 1.60 -5.73 5.81
N LEU A 130 1.71 -4.63 5.03
CA LEU A 130 2.57 -3.49 5.36
C LEU A 130 1.70 -2.39 5.96
N ASP A 131 1.60 -2.40 7.29
CA ASP A 131 0.57 -1.67 8.03
C ASP A 131 1.06 -1.24 9.43
N THR A 132 0.16 -0.96 10.39
CA THR A 132 0.49 -0.54 11.77
C THR A 132 0.98 -1.68 12.66
N GLY A 133 0.98 -2.91 12.17
CA GLY A 133 1.44 -4.11 12.89
C GLY A 133 0.41 -5.22 12.86
N ILE A 134 0.43 -6.08 13.89
CA ILE A 134 -0.64 -7.06 14.13
C ILE A 134 -0.73 -7.42 15.62
N TYR A 135 -1.94 -7.34 16.18
CA TYR A 135 -2.23 -7.90 17.49
C TYR A 135 -2.41 -9.43 17.38
N PRO A 136 -1.89 -10.26 18.31
CA PRO A 136 -2.06 -11.72 18.31
C PRO A 136 -3.48 -12.15 18.69
N HIS A 137 -4.44 -11.77 17.86
CA HIS A 137 -5.87 -12.03 18.01
C HIS A 137 -6.19 -13.55 17.99
N PRO A 138 -7.23 -14.04 18.70
CA PRO A 138 -7.64 -15.45 18.64
C PRO A 138 -7.79 -15.97 17.21
N ASP A 139 -8.42 -15.21 16.31
CA ASP A 139 -8.64 -15.61 14.92
C ASP A 139 -7.35 -15.83 14.10
N PHE A 140 -6.22 -15.30 14.54
CA PHE A 140 -4.90 -15.55 13.92
C PHE A 140 -4.09 -16.61 14.69
N THR A 141 -4.41 -16.86 15.95
CA THR A 141 -3.62 -17.67 16.89
C THR A 141 -4.26 -19.00 17.28
N LYS A 142 -5.56 -19.19 17.00
CA LYS A 142 -6.36 -20.37 17.35
C LYS A 142 -7.11 -20.92 16.11
N PRO A 143 -7.25 -22.25 15.97
CA PRO A 143 -6.66 -23.29 16.81
C PRO A 143 -5.13 -23.40 16.65
N LYS A 144 -4.57 -22.89 15.54
CA LYS A 144 -3.14 -22.84 15.23
C LYS A 144 -2.72 -21.38 14.99
N ASN A 145 -1.50 -21.00 15.38
CA ASN A 145 -0.93 -19.72 14.99
C ASN A 145 -0.58 -19.67 13.49
N ARG A 146 -1.09 -18.66 12.80
CA ARG A 146 -0.84 -18.34 11.39
C ARG A 146 -0.03 -17.05 11.20
N ILE A 147 0.27 -16.30 12.27
CA ILE A 147 1.26 -15.21 12.24
C ILE A 147 2.64 -15.87 12.20
N ILE A 148 3.19 -16.07 10.99
CA ILE A 148 4.44 -16.82 10.78
C ILE A 148 5.69 -15.94 10.79
N ALA A 149 5.55 -14.62 10.60
CA ALA A 149 6.62 -13.67 10.83
C ALA A 149 6.08 -12.29 11.21
N PHE A 150 6.89 -11.56 11.98
CA PHE A 150 6.68 -10.15 12.31
C PHE A 150 7.98 -9.38 12.07
N TYR A 151 7.88 -8.18 11.50
CA TYR A 151 8.99 -7.23 11.34
C TYR A 151 8.50 -5.83 11.67
N ASP A 152 9.32 -5.05 12.37
CA ASP A 152 8.97 -3.72 12.88
C ASP A 152 10.03 -2.70 12.45
N VAL A 153 9.70 -1.92 11.42
CA VAL A 153 10.56 -0.85 10.90
C VAL A 153 10.55 0.36 11.84
N VAL A 154 9.48 0.54 12.61
CA VAL A 154 9.20 1.75 13.38
C VAL A 154 9.87 1.74 14.76
N ASN A 155 9.73 0.65 15.52
CA ASN A 155 10.30 0.52 16.86
C ASN A 155 11.23 -0.69 17.06
N GLY A 156 11.49 -1.50 16.01
CA GLY A 156 12.40 -2.64 16.08
C GLY A 156 11.98 -3.79 17.02
N LYS A 157 10.72 -3.85 17.48
CA LYS A 157 10.27 -4.88 18.43
C LYS A 157 10.17 -6.24 17.73
N LYS A 158 10.56 -7.31 18.45
CA LYS A 158 10.62 -8.68 17.92
C LYS A 158 9.32 -9.49 18.05
N GLN A 159 8.37 -9.03 18.86
CA GLN A 159 7.09 -9.71 19.11
C GLN A 159 5.95 -8.96 18.42
N PRO A 160 4.94 -9.65 17.86
CA PRO A 160 3.82 -9.01 17.17
C PRO A 160 2.99 -8.15 18.13
N TYR A 161 2.74 -6.93 17.70
CA TYR A 161 1.86 -5.95 18.37
C TYR A 161 1.26 -5.01 17.32
N ASP A 162 0.20 -4.31 17.69
CA ASP A 162 -0.41 -3.24 16.91
C ASP A 162 -0.91 -2.16 17.88
N ASP A 163 -0.21 -1.02 17.91
CA ASP A 163 -0.47 0.12 18.78
C ASP A 163 -1.35 1.20 18.12
N ASN A 164 -2.02 0.84 17.02
CA ASN A 164 -3.08 1.61 16.37
C ASN A 164 -4.33 0.75 16.18
N GLY A 165 -4.18 -0.45 15.60
CA GLY A 165 -5.22 -1.46 15.40
C GLY A 165 -5.60 -1.71 13.94
N HIS A 166 -5.21 -0.82 13.02
CA HIS A 166 -5.59 -0.89 11.61
C HIS A 166 -5.03 -2.15 10.93
N GLY A 167 -3.75 -2.45 11.10
CA GLY A 167 -3.12 -3.66 10.56
C GLY A 167 -3.75 -4.95 11.07
N THR A 168 -4.22 -4.97 12.32
CA THR A 168 -5.00 -6.07 12.89
C THR A 168 -6.34 -6.25 12.19
N HIS A 169 -7.06 -5.17 11.87
CA HIS A 169 -8.35 -5.22 11.18
C HIS A 169 -8.18 -5.62 9.70
N VAL A 170 -7.23 -5.00 9.00
CA VAL A 170 -6.88 -5.32 7.61
C VAL A 170 -6.42 -6.79 7.46
N ALA A 171 -5.66 -7.34 8.41
CA ALA A 171 -5.34 -8.76 8.44
C ALA A 171 -6.56 -9.66 8.72
N GLY A 172 -7.57 -9.15 9.42
CA GLY A 172 -8.85 -9.80 9.67
C GLY A 172 -9.69 -9.95 8.41
N ASP A 173 -9.84 -8.87 7.63
CA ASP A 173 -10.63 -8.85 6.39
C ASP A 173 -10.12 -9.83 5.34
N ALA A 174 -8.79 -9.94 5.24
CA ALA A 174 -8.14 -10.90 4.37
C ALA A 174 -8.18 -12.32 4.96
N ALA A 175 -7.83 -12.49 6.24
CA ALA A 175 -7.35 -13.78 6.76
C ALA A 175 -7.83 -14.14 8.17
N GLY A 176 -8.75 -13.41 8.79
CA GLY A 176 -9.38 -13.80 10.07
C GLY A 176 -10.24 -15.06 9.90
N ASN A 177 -10.06 -16.08 10.75
CA ASN A 177 -10.84 -17.33 10.63
C ASN A 177 -12.18 -17.33 11.38
N GLY A 178 -12.54 -16.22 12.04
CA GLY A 178 -13.77 -16.09 12.81
C GLY A 178 -13.78 -16.86 14.13
N TYR A 179 -12.65 -17.37 14.65
CA TYR A 179 -12.61 -18.21 15.85
C TYR A 179 -13.33 -17.58 17.06
N ALA A 180 -13.09 -16.29 17.35
CA ALA A 180 -13.75 -15.59 18.46
C ALA A 180 -15.23 -15.24 18.20
N SER A 181 -15.78 -15.57 17.03
CA SER A 181 -17.18 -15.31 16.64
C SER A 181 -17.89 -16.56 16.09
N ASN A 182 -17.37 -17.75 16.36
CA ASN A 182 -17.88 -19.02 15.83
C ASN A 182 -18.04 -19.02 14.29
N GLY A 183 -17.15 -18.32 13.59
CA GLY A 183 -17.16 -18.18 12.14
C GLY A 183 -18.09 -17.09 11.58
N LYS A 184 -18.70 -16.24 12.41
CA LYS A 184 -19.57 -15.13 11.94
C LYS A 184 -18.80 -14.05 11.17
N TYR A 185 -17.59 -13.73 11.62
CA TYR A 185 -16.71 -12.70 11.04
C TYR A 185 -15.44 -13.35 10.47
N LYS A 186 -15.60 -14.10 9.38
CA LYS A 186 -14.48 -14.65 8.60
C LYS A 186 -14.03 -13.62 7.55
N GLY A 187 -12.72 -13.45 7.44
CA GLY A 187 -12.08 -12.90 6.25
C GLY A 187 -12.10 -13.89 5.10
N VAL A 188 -11.77 -13.40 3.91
CA VAL A 188 -11.93 -14.12 2.63
C VAL A 188 -11.08 -15.41 2.56
N ALA A 189 -9.88 -15.41 3.14
CA ALA A 189 -8.92 -16.51 3.13
C ALA A 189 -8.53 -16.97 4.56
N PRO A 190 -9.44 -17.65 5.29
CA PRO A 190 -9.32 -17.91 6.73
C PRO A 190 -8.21 -18.90 7.13
N GLU A 191 -7.57 -19.61 6.19
CA GLU A 191 -6.40 -20.46 6.48
C GLU A 191 -5.07 -19.93 5.90
N ALA A 192 -5.08 -18.74 5.28
CA ALA A 192 -3.86 -18.11 4.80
C ALA A 192 -2.86 -17.83 5.94
N ASN A 193 -1.56 -17.92 5.64
CA ASN A 193 -0.50 -17.49 6.55
C ASN A 193 -0.38 -15.96 6.52
N ILE A 194 -0.03 -15.39 7.66
CA ILE A 194 0.09 -13.95 7.87
C ILE A 194 1.55 -13.59 8.17
N VAL A 195 2.09 -12.68 7.37
CA VAL A 195 3.34 -11.96 7.64
C VAL A 195 2.97 -10.50 7.90
N ALA A 196 3.33 -9.97 9.06
CA ALA A 196 2.99 -8.60 9.43
C ALA A 196 4.25 -7.74 9.49
N VAL A 197 4.24 -6.62 8.76
CA VAL A 197 5.38 -5.72 8.61
C VAL A 197 4.91 -4.34 9.07
N LYS A 198 5.26 -3.97 10.31
CA LYS A 198 4.92 -2.66 10.86
C LYS A 198 5.77 -1.59 10.20
N VAL A 199 5.13 -0.75 9.39
CA VAL A 199 5.73 0.42 8.72
C VAL A 199 5.12 1.74 9.19
N LEU A 200 3.92 1.72 9.79
CA LEU A 200 3.27 2.92 10.34
C LEU A 200 3.34 2.99 11.86
N ASP A 201 3.41 4.21 12.40
CA ASP A 201 3.35 4.53 13.82
C ASP A 201 1.95 4.30 14.44
N SER A 202 1.84 4.57 15.75
CA SER A 202 0.57 4.48 16.50
C SER A 202 -0.49 5.50 16.04
N TYR A 203 -0.10 6.52 15.27
CA TYR A 203 -0.99 7.52 14.67
C TYR A 203 -1.39 7.20 13.21
N GLY A 204 -1.00 6.03 12.69
CA GLY A 204 -1.28 5.64 11.31
C GLY A 204 -0.47 6.42 10.26
N ARG A 205 0.77 6.78 10.58
CA ARG A 205 1.67 7.61 9.75
C ARG A 205 2.97 6.89 9.46
N SER A 206 3.56 7.14 8.29
CA SER A 206 4.85 6.59 7.88
C SER A 206 5.60 7.59 6.99
N SER A 207 6.93 7.47 6.92
CA SER A 207 7.66 8.01 5.76
C SER A 207 7.57 7.06 4.57
N SER A 208 7.74 7.55 3.34
CA SER A 208 7.84 6.69 2.16
C SER A 208 9.02 5.72 2.26
N SER A 209 10.09 6.09 2.98
CA SER A 209 11.26 5.23 3.20
C SER A 209 11.04 4.06 4.17
N ASP A 210 10.21 4.22 5.21
CA ASP A 210 9.87 3.12 6.12
C ASP A 210 9.05 2.04 5.40
N ILE A 211 8.10 2.47 4.55
CA ILE A 211 7.34 1.57 3.68
C ILE A 211 8.28 0.84 2.70
N LEU A 212 9.23 1.55 2.10
CA LEU A 212 10.20 0.93 1.17
C LEU A 212 11.17 -0.03 1.87
N ALA A 213 11.56 0.23 3.12
CA ALA A 213 12.31 -0.71 3.94
C ALA A 213 11.48 -1.97 4.28
N GLY A 214 10.18 -1.80 4.56
CA GLY A 214 9.23 -2.90 4.71
C GLY A 214 9.07 -3.73 3.43
N MET A 215 8.93 -3.08 2.27
CA MET A 215 8.87 -3.75 0.96
C MET A 215 10.17 -4.48 0.63
N GLN A 216 11.33 -3.89 0.94
CA GLN A 216 12.66 -4.51 0.79
C GLN A 216 12.73 -5.79 1.64
N TRP A 217 12.40 -5.71 2.93
CA TRP A 217 12.41 -6.87 3.82
C TRP A 217 11.47 -7.99 3.35
N VAL A 218 10.29 -7.65 2.80
CA VAL A 218 9.37 -8.63 2.20
C VAL A 218 9.98 -9.28 0.97
N LEU A 219 10.68 -8.54 0.11
CA LEU A 219 11.37 -9.09 -1.05
C LEU A 219 12.49 -10.07 -0.62
N ASP A 220 13.29 -9.68 0.37
CA ASP A 220 14.41 -10.49 0.88
C ASP A 220 13.95 -11.75 1.63
N ASN A 221 12.78 -11.71 2.27
CA ASN A 221 12.19 -12.83 2.99
C ASN A 221 11.10 -13.58 2.19
N LYS A 222 10.88 -13.22 0.91
CA LYS A 222 9.79 -13.74 0.07
C LYS A 222 9.77 -15.26 0.05
N GLU A 223 10.88 -15.88 -0.37
CA GLU A 223 10.98 -17.34 -0.48
C GLU A 223 10.95 -18.02 0.89
N LYS A 224 11.56 -17.40 1.91
CA LYS A 224 11.63 -17.91 3.29
C LYS A 224 10.25 -18.13 3.93
N TYR A 225 9.28 -17.26 3.64
CA TYR A 225 7.92 -17.35 4.18
C TYR A 225 6.85 -17.64 3.11
N ASN A 226 7.23 -18.04 1.90
CA ASN A 226 6.34 -18.22 0.73
C ASN A 226 5.41 -17.00 0.48
N ILE A 227 5.93 -15.78 0.57
CA ILE A 227 5.14 -14.56 0.39
C ILE A 227 4.76 -14.44 -1.09
N ARG A 228 3.48 -14.66 -1.39
CA ARG A 228 2.92 -14.52 -2.75
C ARG A 228 2.18 -13.21 -2.94
N ILE A 229 1.73 -12.58 -1.85
CA ILE A 229 0.79 -11.46 -1.86
C ILE A 229 1.29 -10.38 -0.91
N VAL A 230 1.19 -9.11 -1.33
CA VAL A 230 1.41 -7.92 -0.50
C VAL A 230 0.13 -7.08 -0.49
N SER A 231 -0.35 -6.76 0.71
CA SER A 231 -1.48 -5.86 0.95
C SER A 231 -0.98 -4.52 1.52
N LEU A 232 -1.45 -3.41 0.94
CA LEU A 232 -1.02 -2.04 1.22
C LEU A 232 -2.24 -1.11 1.35
N SER A 233 -2.79 -1.05 2.56
CA SER A 233 -3.98 -0.24 2.91
C SER A 233 -3.61 1.21 3.27
N ILE A 234 -2.76 1.82 2.44
CA ILE A 234 -2.09 3.10 2.70
C ILE A 234 -2.00 3.97 1.45
N GLY A 235 -1.72 5.26 1.63
CA GLY A 235 -1.28 6.11 0.53
C GLY A 235 -0.97 7.57 0.85
N GLU A 236 -0.41 8.26 -0.15
CA GLU A 236 -0.21 9.71 -0.18
C GLU A 236 -0.81 10.34 -1.45
N THR A 237 -1.03 11.66 -1.45
CA THR A 237 -1.39 12.43 -2.66
C THR A 237 -0.22 12.43 -3.64
N PRO A 238 -0.37 11.91 -4.88
CA PRO A 238 0.73 11.88 -5.85
C PRO A 238 1.18 13.30 -6.25
N ALA A 239 2.47 13.59 -6.12
CA ALA A 239 3.07 14.85 -6.57
C ALA A 239 4.17 14.67 -7.63
N LEU A 240 4.60 13.42 -7.86
CA LEU A 240 5.59 13.05 -8.87
C LEU A 240 4.95 12.25 -10.01
N PRO A 241 5.51 12.30 -11.23
CA PRO A 241 5.18 11.33 -12.27
C PRO A 241 5.41 9.89 -11.76
N THR A 242 4.52 8.97 -12.12
CA THR A 242 4.48 7.58 -11.64
C THR A 242 5.81 6.79 -11.72
N PHE A 243 6.73 7.17 -12.61
CA PHE A 243 8.06 6.53 -12.76
C PHE A 243 9.16 7.13 -11.86
N LEU A 244 8.90 8.30 -11.26
CA LEU A 244 9.75 8.96 -10.26
C LEU A 244 9.21 8.79 -8.84
N ASP A 245 7.95 8.41 -8.68
CA ASP A 245 7.32 8.08 -7.39
C ASP A 245 8.07 6.92 -6.67
N PRO A 246 8.55 7.10 -5.42
CA PRO A 246 9.29 6.07 -4.71
C PRO A 246 8.48 4.81 -4.42
N LEU A 247 7.24 4.97 -3.97
CA LEU A 247 6.36 3.87 -3.53
C LEU A 247 5.95 3.01 -4.73
N VAL A 248 5.59 3.64 -5.84
CA VAL A 248 5.26 2.94 -7.10
C VAL A 248 6.46 2.16 -7.61
N ARG A 249 7.68 2.70 -7.53
CA ARG A 249 8.90 1.95 -7.92
C ARG A 249 9.13 0.72 -7.03
N GLY A 250 8.86 0.82 -5.73
CA GLY A 250 8.92 -0.33 -4.81
C GLY A 250 7.91 -1.42 -5.18
N VAL A 251 6.65 -1.02 -5.35
CA VAL A 251 5.53 -1.87 -5.79
C VAL A 251 5.80 -2.53 -7.15
N ASP A 252 6.31 -1.79 -8.11
CA ASP A 252 6.69 -2.30 -9.43
C ASP A 252 7.85 -3.30 -9.37
N THR A 253 8.75 -3.20 -8.39
CA THR A 253 9.82 -4.18 -8.17
C THR A 253 9.31 -5.44 -7.47
N LEU A 254 8.42 -5.33 -6.47
CA LEU A 254 7.73 -6.50 -5.89
C LEU A 254 6.99 -7.29 -6.99
N TRP A 255 6.26 -6.57 -7.86
CA TRP A 255 5.54 -7.15 -9.00
C TRP A 255 6.48 -7.89 -9.97
N LYS A 256 7.64 -7.32 -10.32
CA LYS A 256 8.63 -7.96 -11.21
C LYS A 256 9.25 -9.23 -10.60
N ASN A 257 9.17 -9.41 -9.28
CA ASN A 257 9.62 -10.62 -8.58
C ASN A 257 8.48 -11.64 -8.33
N GLY A 258 7.35 -11.50 -9.03
CA GLY A 258 6.23 -12.46 -9.03
C GLY A 258 5.27 -12.33 -7.83
N ILE A 259 5.40 -11.29 -7.02
CA ILE A 259 4.47 -11.00 -5.92
C ILE A 259 3.22 -10.31 -6.49
N VAL A 260 2.03 -10.71 -6.06
CA VAL A 260 0.80 -9.97 -6.32
C VAL A 260 0.73 -8.80 -5.34
N VAL A 261 0.70 -7.56 -5.85
CA VAL A 261 0.61 -6.38 -4.99
C VAL A 261 -0.77 -5.76 -5.11
N VAL A 262 -1.47 -5.67 -3.97
CA VAL A 262 -2.83 -5.14 -3.84
C VAL A 262 -2.77 -3.86 -3.01
N VAL A 263 -3.33 -2.78 -3.53
CA VAL A 263 -3.15 -1.42 -3.01
C VAL A 263 -4.48 -0.67 -2.92
N ALA A 264 -4.66 0.15 -1.89
CA ALA A 264 -5.81 1.03 -1.76
C ALA A 264 -5.88 2.05 -2.90
N ALA A 265 -7.08 2.33 -3.43
CA ALA A 265 -7.31 3.46 -4.33
C ALA A 265 -7.21 4.81 -3.62
N GLY A 266 -7.37 4.82 -2.30
CA GLY A 266 -7.39 6.03 -1.47
C GLY A 266 -8.80 6.59 -1.29
N ASN A 267 -8.95 7.52 -0.34
CA ASN A 267 -10.27 8.00 0.11
C ASN A 267 -10.53 9.49 -0.21
N SER A 268 -10.03 9.98 -1.34
CA SER A 268 -10.18 11.38 -1.79
C SER A 268 -11.20 11.59 -2.93
N GLY A 269 -12.11 10.63 -3.14
CA GLY A 269 -13.30 10.80 -3.97
C GLY A 269 -14.30 11.81 -3.37
N PRO A 270 -15.37 12.20 -4.09
CA PRO A 270 -15.83 11.63 -5.36
C PRO A 270 -15.22 12.26 -6.62
N ASN A 271 -14.25 13.16 -6.46
CA ASN A 271 -13.57 13.83 -7.58
C ASN A 271 -12.70 12.86 -8.39
N TYR A 272 -12.59 13.09 -9.70
CA TYR A 272 -11.66 12.36 -10.58
C TYR A 272 -10.19 12.74 -10.32
N ASN A 273 -9.28 11.84 -10.67
CA ASN A 273 -7.83 11.92 -10.40
C ASN A 273 -7.47 11.94 -8.90
N SER A 274 -8.28 11.28 -8.07
CA SER A 274 -8.12 11.17 -6.61
C SER A 274 -7.42 9.89 -6.14
N ILE A 275 -6.88 9.08 -7.07
CA ILE A 275 -6.11 7.87 -6.75
C ILE A 275 -4.82 8.23 -6.02
N THR A 276 -4.62 7.70 -4.81
CA THR A 276 -3.38 7.89 -4.04
C THR A 276 -2.22 7.06 -4.58
N SER A 277 -0.99 7.47 -4.29
CA SER A 277 0.20 6.61 -4.46
C SER A 277 0.24 5.59 -3.31
N PRO A 278 0.59 4.30 -3.52
CA PRO A 278 1.05 3.67 -4.76
C PRO A 278 -0.05 3.15 -5.71
N GLY A 279 -1.32 3.44 -5.44
CA GLY A 279 -2.47 3.09 -6.31
C GLY A 279 -2.39 3.58 -7.77
N THR A 280 -1.48 4.51 -8.07
CA THR A 280 -1.20 4.96 -9.44
C THR A 280 -0.32 3.97 -10.25
N SER A 281 0.29 2.95 -9.63
CA SER A 281 1.04 1.90 -10.34
C SER A 281 0.16 1.19 -11.37
N ARG A 282 0.63 1.05 -12.61
CA ARG A 282 -0.08 0.29 -13.66
C ARG A 282 -0.10 -1.22 -13.36
N ASN A 283 0.91 -1.71 -12.65
CA ASN A 283 1.08 -3.12 -12.34
C ASN A 283 0.16 -3.55 -11.19
N ALA A 284 0.23 -2.89 -10.04
CA ALA A 284 -0.55 -3.22 -8.84
C ALA A 284 -2.06 -3.34 -9.10
N ILE A 285 -2.73 -4.21 -8.34
CA ILE A 285 -4.19 -4.30 -8.30
C ILE A 285 -4.69 -3.21 -7.36
N THR A 286 -5.23 -2.12 -7.92
CA THR A 286 -5.74 -1.01 -7.12
C THR A 286 -7.23 -1.18 -6.84
N VAL A 287 -7.62 -1.08 -5.58
CA VAL A 287 -8.95 -1.45 -5.09
C VAL A 287 -9.71 -0.25 -4.57
N GLY A 288 -10.86 0.04 -5.19
CA GLY A 288 -11.84 1.00 -4.66
C GLY A 288 -12.87 0.34 -3.73
N ALA A 289 -13.66 1.14 -3.03
CA ALA A 289 -14.62 0.69 -2.04
C ALA A 289 -16.07 0.78 -2.55
N VAL A 290 -16.86 -0.26 -2.27
CA VAL A 290 -18.31 -0.31 -2.43
C VAL A 290 -19.00 -0.28 -1.06
N ASP A 291 -20.13 0.42 -1.00
CA ASP A 291 -21.13 0.32 0.06
C ASP A 291 -22.17 -0.71 -0.36
N ASP A 292 -22.02 -1.95 0.14
CA ASP A 292 -22.78 -3.16 -0.22
C ASP A 292 -24.19 -3.25 0.39
N LYS A 293 -24.61 -2.18 1.08
CA LYS A 293 -25.86 -2.01 1.84
C LYS A 293 -26.16 -3.05 2.94
N ARG A 294 -25.43 -4.17 3.01
CA ARG A 294 -25.73 -5.49 3.63
C ARG A 294 -26.65 -6.39 2.81
N THR A 295 -26.88 -6.08 1.55
CA THR A 295 -27.72 -6.91 0.68
C THR A 295 -26.92 -8.10 0.14
N PRO A 296 -27.54 -9.30 -0.03
CA PRO A 296 -26.93 -10.39 -0.79
C PRO A 296 -27.03 -10.20 -2.31
N ASP A 297 -27.77 -9.17 -2.72
CA ASP A 297 -27.95 -8.64 -4.08
C ASP A 297 -26.84 -7.64 -4.40
N ILE A 298 -26.67 -7.26 -5.67
CA ILE A 298 -25.69 -6.28 -6.16
C ILE A 298 -26.36 -5.08 -6.83
N GLU A 299 -27.68 -5.15 -7.09
CA GLU A 299 -28.38 -4.11 -7.84
C GLU A 299 -28.52 -2.78 -7.08
N ASP A 300 -28.46 -2.80 -5.73
CA ASP A 300 -28.45 -1.61 -4.86
C ASP A 300 -27.06 -1.20 -4.31
N ASP A 301 -25.97 -1.89 -4.72
CA ASP A 301 -24.60 -1.51 -4.40
C ASP A 301 -24.24 -0.13 -4.98
N GLU A 302 -23.50 0.69 -4.20
CA GLU A 302 -22.92 1.94 -4.70
C GLU A 302 -21.40 1.95 -4.51
N VAL A 303 -20.64 2.41 -5.51
CA VAL A 303 -19.22 2.76 -5.28
C VAL A 303 -19.16 3.95 -4.32
N ALA A 304 -18.57 3.72 -3.15
CA ALA A 304 -18.62 4.62 -2.01
C ALA A 304 -18.07 6.01 -2.39
N LYS A 305 -18.75 7.07 -1.95
CA LYS A 305 -18.48 8.45 -2.39
C LYS A 305 -17.03 8.90 -2.14
N PHE A 306 -16.39 8.39 -1.09
CA PHE A 306 -14.98 8.65 -0.79
C PHE A 306 -13.98 7.87 -1.66
N SER A 307 -14.39 6.77 -2.31
CA SER A 307 -13.47 5.88 -3.02
C SER A 307 -12.74 6.64 -4.14
N GLY A 308 -11.41 6.55 -4.13
CA GLY A 308 -10.54 7.19 -5.10
C GLY A 308 -10.88 6.79 -6.53
N ARG A 309 -10.89 7.79 -7.42
CA ARG A 309 -11.32 7.68 -8.81
C ARG A 309 -10.21 8.10 -9.76
N GLY A 310 -10.03 7.34 -10.83
CA GLY A 310 -9.07 7.62 -11.90
C GLY A 310 -9.50 8.81 -12.78
N GLY A 311 -9.05 8.79 -14.03
CA GLY A 311 -9.35 9.81 -15.02
C GLY A 311 -8.81 9.45 -16.41
N PRO A 312 -8.90 10.34 -17.40
CA PRO A 312 -8.57 10.03 -18.80
C PRO A 312 -7.11 9.58 -19.02
N TYR A 313 -6.19 9.91 -18.11
CA TYR A 313 -4.77 9.53 -18.18
C TYR A 313 -4.42 8.32 -17.27
N LEU A 314 -5.34 7.91 -16.38
CA LEU A 314 -5.15 6.85 -15.39
C LEU A 314 -6.46 6.06 -15.20
N TYR A 315 -6.60 4.96 -15.93
CA TYR A 315 -7.70 4.01 -15.79
C TYR A 315 -7.52 3.18 -14.50
N LYS A 316 -8.07 3.71 -13.40
CA LYS A 316 -8.04 3.18 -12.04
C LYS A 316 -9.38 3.53 -11.33
N PRO A 317 -9.81 2.80 -10.28
CA PRO A 317 -9.21 1.56 -9.76
C PRO A 317 -9.24 0.41 -10.80
N ASP A 318 -8.59 -0.71 -10.50
CA ASP A 318 -8.67 -1.90 -11.36
C ASP A 318 -9.99 -2.67 -11.13
N VAL A 319 -10.38 -2.78 -9.88
CA VAL A 319 -11.61 -3.41 -9.36
C VAL A 319 -12.08 -2.68 -8.11
N VAL A 320 -13.28 -2.98 -7.64
CA VAL A 320 -13.77 -2.59 -6.31
C VAL A 320 -14.11 -3.82 -5.45
N ALA A 321 -14.26 -3.61 -4.15
CA ALA A 321 -14.74 -4.60 -3.19
C ALA A 321 -15.50 -3.90 -2.05
N PRO A 322 -16.29 -4.60 -1.22
CA PRO A 322 -16.93 -4.02 -0.05
C PRO A 322 -15.89 -3.33 0.84
N GLY A 323 -16.12 -2.06 1.17
CA GLY A 323 -15.14 -1.23 1.88
C GLY A 323 -15.79 -0.20 2.80
N VAL A 324 -17.08 -0.34 3.07
CA VAL A 324 -17.81 0.50 4.02
C VAL A 324 -18.31 -0.43 5.13
N LYS A 325 -18.02 -0.10 6.38
CA LYS A 325 -18.51 -0.79 7.58
C LYS A 325 -18.10 -2.27 7.75
N ILE A 326 -16.91 -2.63 7.28
CA ILE A 326 -16.43 -4.01 7.34
C ILE A 326 -16.07 -4.36 8.79
N VAL A 327 -16.62 -5.47 9.29
CA VAL A 327 -16.44 -5.90 10.69
C VAL A 327 -15.38 -6.97 10.80
N SER A 328 -14.33 -6.64 11.56
CA SER A 328 -13.11 -7.42 11.62
C SER A 328 -12.43 -7.35 12.99
N THR A 329 -11.32 -8.05 13.10
CA THR A 329 -10.57 -8.29 14.34
C THR A 329 -9.93 -7.00 14.89
N ALA A 330 -10.12 -6.70 16.17
CA ALA A 330 -9.62 -5.47 16.80
C ALA A 330 -8.35 -5.70 17.66
N SER A 331 -7.47 -4.70 17.73
CA SER A 331 -6.37 -4.65 18.71
C SER A 331 -6.89 -4.26 20.10
N GLY A 332 -7.65 -5.16 20.72
CA GLY A 332 -8.20 -5.01 22.07
C GLY A 332 -9.13 -3.80 22.22
N ASN A 333 -8.62 -2.72 22.83
CA ASN A 333 -9.33 -1.45 23.04
C ASN A 333 -8.82 -0.30 22.13
N VAL A 334 -7.70 -0.45 21.41
CA VAL A 334 -7.02 0.67 20.73
C VAL A 334 -7.84 1.13 19.51
N PRO A 335 -8.29 2.40 19.41
CA PRO A 335 -9.05 2.90 18.25
C PRO A 335 -8.13 3.45 17.15
N PHE A 336 -8.51 3.24 15.89
CA PHE A 336 -7.84 3.78 14.70
C PHE A 336 -8.77 4.59 13.79
N GLY A 337 -9.68 5.40 14.36
CA GLY A 337 -10.53 6.30 13.59
C GLY A 337 -11.51 7.06 14.47
N ALA A 338 -12.25 7.99 13.87
CA ALA A 338 -13.26 8.78 14.59
C ALA A 338 -14.58 8.00 14.79
N ASP A 339 -14.99 7.22 13.79
CA ASP A 339 -16.31 6.55 13.72
C ASP A 339 -16.21 5.03 13.84
N GLU A 340 -15.13 4.53 14.44
CA GLU A 340 -14.94 3.10 14.67
C GLU A 340 -15.86 2.58 15.78
N ILE A 341 -16.72 1.63 15.44
CA ILE A 341 -17.70 1.08 16.38
C ILE A 341 -17.27 -0.33 16.79
N MET A 342 -17.01 -0.52 18.08
CA MET A 342 -16.79 -1.85 18.69
C MET A 342 -18.11 -2.62 18.66
N ILE A 343 -18.26 -3.56 17.73
CA ILE A 343 -19.52 -4.27 17.49
C ILE A 343 -19.79 -5.35 18.56
N ASN A 344 -18.74 -6.05 18.98
CA ASN A 344 -18.69 -6.95 20.13
C ASN A 344 -17.23 -7.33 20.33
N LYS A 345 -16.66 -7.28 21.54
CA LYS A 345 -15.26 -7.69 21.74
C LYS A 345 -15.08 -9.16 21.32
N PRO A 346 -14.05 -9.53 20.53
CA PRO A 346 -12.88 -8.73 20.13
C PRO A 346 -12.93 -8.10 18.70
N TYR A 347 -14.10 -7.74 18.17
CA TYR A 347 -14.30 -7.21 16.80
C TYR A 347 -14.82 -5.76 16.75
N ARG A 348 -14.59 -5.07 15.61
CA ARG A 348 -15.11 -3.73 15.31
C ARG A 348 -15.43 -3.50 13.83
N SER A 349 -16.24 -2.47 13.56
CA SER A 349 -16.55 -1.94 12.22
C SER A 349 -15.58 -0.81 11.84
N ALA A 350 -15.05 -0.84 10.62
CA ALA A 350 -14.24 0.23 10.02
C ALA A 350 -14.67 0.51 8.56
N THR A 351 -14.29 1.68 8.02
CA THR A 351 -14.64 2.11 6.66
C THR A 351 -13.41 2.68 5.93
N GLY A 352 -13.22 2.30 4.68
CA GLY A 352 -12.20 2.84 3.78
C GLY A 352 -11.82 1.89 2.66
N THR A 353 -11.10 2.41 1.64
CA THR A 353 -10.43 1.54 0.65
C THR A 353 -9.39 0.62 1.31
N SER A 354 -8.94 0.96 2.54
CA SER A 354 -8.19 0.09 3.44
C SER A 354 -8.84 -1.28 3.73
N MET A 355 -10.18 -1.40 3.71
CA MET A 355 -10.91 -2.64 4.02
C MET A 355 -11.27 -3.44 2.75
N ALA A 356 -11.52 -2.72 1.64
CA ALA A 356 -11.71 -3.35 0.33
C ALA A 356 -10.41 -4.05 -0.18
N THR A 357 -9.25 -3.42 0.07
CA THR A 357 -7.91 -3.92 -0.32
C THR A 357 -7.60 -5.34 0.19
N PRO A 358 -7.71 -5.65 1.50
CA PRO A 358 -7.46 -6.98 2.04
C PRO A 358 -8.47 -8.04 1.60
N MET A 359 -9.74 -7.70 1.33
CA MET A 359 -10.68 -8.65 0.73
C MET A 359 -10.18 -9.16 -0.63
N VAL A 360 -9.67 -8.26 -1.48
CA VAL A 360 -9.04 -8.65 -2.76
C VAL A 360 -7.75 -9.45 -2.53
N ALA A 361 -6.92 -9.10 -1.53
CA ALA A 361 -5.74 -9.89 -1.18
C ALA A 361 -6.10 -11.31 -0.70
N GLY A 362 -7.20 -11.49 0.04
CA GLY A 362 -7.74 -12.80 0.40
C GLY A 362 -8.26 -13.56 -0.83
N ALA A 363 -9.00 -12.91 -1.74
CA ALA A 363 -9.45 -13.53 -2.99
C ALA A 363 -8.26 -14.04 -3.83
N VAL A 364 -7.17 -13.27 -3.91
CA VAL A 364 -5.91 -13.71 -4.55
C VAL A 364 -5.35 -14.98 -3.90
N ALA A 365 -5.44 -15.12 -2.57
CA ALA A 365 -4.99 -16.32 -1.87
C ALA A 365 -5.82 -17.56 -2.22
N LEU A 366 -7.14 -17.41 -2.44
CA LEU A 366 -8.01 -18.51 -2.90
C LEU A 366 -7.62 -18.97 -4.32
N LEU A 367 -7.38 -18.02 -5.24
CA LEU A 367 -6.94 -18.33 -6.61
C LEU A 367 -5.57 -19.05 -6.62
N LEU A 368 -4.66 -18.63 -5.75
CA LEU A 368 -3.33 -19.25 -5.60
C LEU A 368 -3.35 -20.61 -4.89
N GLU A 369 -4.28 -20.86 -3.98
CA GLU A 369 -4.51 -22.19 -3.41
C GLU A 369 -5.04 -23.14 -4.49
N LYS A 370 -5.98 -22.69 -5.34
CA LYS A 370 -6.49 -23.50 -6.46
C LYS A 370 -5.43 -23.79 -7.52
N ASN A 371 -4.61 -22.81 -7.89
CA ASN A 371 -3.54 -22.98 -8.86
C ASN A 371 -2.28 -22.18 -8.47
N PRO A 372 -1.34 -22.79 -7.72
CA PRO A 372 -0.12 -22.12 -7.26
C PRO A 372 0.79 -21.56 -8.35
N ARG A 373 0.61 -21.98 -9.61
CA ARG A 373 1.44 -21.56 -10.77
C ARG A 373 1.01 -20.22 -11.37
N LEU A 374 -0.17 -19.69 -11.03
CA LEU A 374 -0.65 -18.42 -11.57
C LEU A 374 0.35 -17.28 -11.31
N THR A 375 0.63 -16.52 -12.36
CA THR A 375 1.36 -15.26 -12.29
C THR A 375 0.47 -14.13 -11.76
N ASN A 376 1.09 -13.06 -11.27
CA ASN A 376 0.38 -11.86 -10.84
C ASN A 376 -0.37 -11.15 -11.99
N VAL A 377 0.13 -11.24 -13.22
CA VAL A 377 -0.56 -10.75 -14.43
C VAL A 377 -1.84 -11.54 -14.71
N GLU A 378 -1.79 -12.88 -14.66
CA GLU A 378 -2.98 -13.73 -14.85
C GLU A 378 -4.02 -13.48 -13.75
N ILE A 379 -3.61 -13.44 -12.48
CA ILE A 379 -4.47 -13.15 -11.34
C ILE A 379 -5.19 -11.80 -11.50
N LYS A 380 -4.45 -10.76 -11.87
CA LYS A 380 -5.03 -9.43 -12.13
C LYS A 380 -6.01 -9.45 -13.30
N ASN A 381 -5.72 -10.18 -14.36
CA ASN A 381 -6.61 -10.30 -15.51
C ASN A 381 -7.87 -11.13 -15.17
N ILE A 382 -7.75 -12.21 -14.39
CA ILE A 382 -8.89 -13.02 -13.93
C ILE A 382 -9.84 -12.14 -13.12
N LEU A 383 -9.36 -11.51 -12.04
CA LEU A 383 -10.17 -10.64 -11.17
C LEU A 383 -10.85 -9.50 -11.94
N LYS A 384 -10.22 -8.97 -12.99
CA LYS A 384 -10.77 -7.91 -13.84
C LYS A 384 -11.73 -8.39 -14.92
N ASN A 385 -11.64 -9.65 -15.35
CA ASN A 385 -12.49 -10.23 -16.39
C ASN A 385 -13.71 -10.96 -15.82
N THR A 386 -13.72 -11.27 -14.52
CA THR A 386 -14.86 -11.86 -13.80
C THR A 386 -15.60 -10.88 -12.91
N ALA A 387 -15.07 -9.67 -12.71
CA ALA A 387 -15.74 -8.63 -11.93
C ALA A 387 -17.16 -8.34 -12.44
N THR A 388 -18.10 -8.19 -11.51
CA THR A 388 -19.49 -7.84 -11.80
C THR A 388 -19.64 -6.32 -11.71
N LYS A 389 -20.29 -5.70 -12.70
CA LYS A 389 -20.43 -4.24 -12.74
C LYS A 389 -21.41 -3.77 -11.67
N ILE A 390 -21.03 -2.70 -10.97
CA ILE A 390 -21.91 -1.90 -10.14
C ILE A 390 -22.73 -0.96 -11.04
N ASN A 391 -24.01 -0.76 -10.72
CA ASN A 391 -24.90 0.14 -11.44
C ASN A 391 -24.42 1.60 -11.36
N GLU A 392 -24.75 2.37 -12.41
CA GLU A 392 -24.45 3.81 -12.59
C GLU A 392 -22.97 4.28 -12.50
N ALA A 393 -22.03 3.41 -12.11
CA ALA A 393 -20.63 3.76 -11.92
C ALA A 393 -19.80 3.74 -13.21
N GLY A 394 -19.12 4.84 -13.54
CA GLY A 394 -18.20 4.92 -14.68
C GLY A 394 -16.91 4.10 -14.52
N LEU A 395 -16.20 3.86 -15.62
CA LEU A 395 -14.91 3.12 -15.67
C LEU A 395 -13.83 3.68 -14.72
N TRP A 396 -13.75 5.01 -14.58
CA TRP A 396 -12.83 5.66 -13.63
C TRP A 396 -13.29 5.60 -12.16
N THR A 397 -14.47 5.05 -11.90
CA THR A 397 -15.08 4.92 -10.57
C THR A 397 -15.03 3.48 -10.08
N GLN A 398 -15.47 2.51 -10.90
CA GLN A 398 -15.51 1.09 -10.53
C GLN A 398 -14.37 0.22 -11.12
N GLY A 399 -13.57 0.74 -12.06
CA GLY A 399 -12.64 -0.09 -12.82
C GLY A 399 -13.40 -1.12 -13.67
N SER A 400 -13.04 -2.40 -13.55
CA SER A 400 -13.80 -3.51 -14.12
C SER A 400 -15.14 -3.81 -13.41
N GLY A 401 -15.31 -3.35 -12.16
CA GLY A 401 -16.44 -3.69 -11.29
C GLY A 401 -16.02 -4.34 -9.98
N MET A 402 -16.99 -4.82 -9.21
CA MET A 402 -16.75 -5.53 -7.96
C MET A 402 -16.21 -6.93 -8.19
N ILE A 403 -15.22 -7.37 -7.39
CA ILE A 403 -14.66 -8.72 -7.50
C ILE A 403 -15.73 -9.81 -7.32
N ASN A 404 -15.85 -10.69 -8.31
CA ASN A 404 -16.64 -11.91 -8.19
C ASN A 404 -15.68 -13.10 -7.96
N ILE A 405 -15.63 -13.57 -6.72
CA ILE A 405 -14.69 -14.61 -6.28
C ILE A 405 -15.07 -15.99 -6.85
N GLU A 406 -16.37 -16.29 -6.94
CA GLU A 406 -16.87 -17.52 -7.52
C GLU A 406 -16.52 -17.62 -9.02
N GLU A 407 -16.83 -16.59 -9.79
CA GLU A 407 -16.47 -16.56 -11.22
C GLU A 407 -14.94 -16.52 -11.41
N ALA A 408 -14.19 -15.83 -10.55
CA ALA A 408 -12.72 -15.88 -10.58
C ALA A 408 -12.19 -17.31 -10.38
N LEU A 409 -12.72 -18.04 -9.39
CA LEU A 409 -12.38 -19.45 -9.14
C LEU A 409 -12.83 -20.39 -10.27
N LYS A 410 -13.85 -20.04 -11.06
CA LYS A 410 -14.25 -20.79 -12.28
C LYS A 410 -13.32 -20.57 -13.49
N LYS A 411 -12.43 -19.56 -13.48
CA LYS A 411 -11.44 -19.32 -14.54
C LYS A 411 -10.04 -19.91 -14.27
N VAL A 412 -9.86 -20.57 -13.13
CA VAL A 412 -8.58 -21.11 -12.62
C VAL A 412 -8.53 -22.63 -12.67
#